data_AF-A0A1F6RCF5-F1
#
_entry.id   AF-A0A1F6RCF5-F1
#
_cell.length_a   1.000
_cell.length_b   1.000
_cell.length_c   1.000
_cell.angle_alpha   90.00
_cell.angle_beta   90.00
_cell.angle_gamma   90.00
#
_symmetry.space_group_name_H-M   'P 1'
#
loop_
_entity.id
_entity.type
_entity.pdbx_description
1 polymer ?
#
loop_
_entity_poly.entity_id
_entity_poly.type
_entity_poly.pdbx_seq_one_letter_code
_entity_poly.pdbx_strand_id
1 'polypeptide(L)'
;MLKIRAICTVRRIHLVLISIFVLSIAVSSVRLNILYFINIIKHNPSISGKQDIIFFEKHFSPVKSFLPPGSVVGYISDSYKSDNMDYFLTQFALNPLIISNKSNNEIFIGNFRSVNYRNICLNNGFEIIKDFGGGVILLRKKSQ
;
A
#
# COMPACT_ATOMS: atom_id res chain seq x y z
N MET A 1 65.41 10.66 -10.51
CA MET A 1 64.27 11.42 -9.95
C MET A 1 63.09 11.65 -10.92
N LEU A 2 63.30 11.87 -12.22
CA LEU A 2 62.21 12.17 -13.19
C LEU A 2 61.17 11.03 -13.38
N LYS A 3 61.60 9.76 -13.40
CA LYS A 3 60.69 8.61 -13.59
C LYS A 3 59.63 8.47 -12.48
N ILE A 4 59.96 8.81 -11.23
CA ILE A 4 59.04 8.69 -10.09
C ILE A 4 57.92 9.75 -10.18
N ARG A 5 58.24 10.97 -10.61
CA ARG A 5 57.26 12.05 -10.80
C ARG A 5 56.25 11.74 -11.92
N ALA A 6 56.70 11.11 -13.01
CA ALA A 6 55.84 10.71 -14.12
C ALA A 6 54.81 9.64 -13.69
N ILE A 7 55.24 8.62 -12.94
CA ILE A 7 54.37 7.54 -12.46
C ILE A 7 53.31 8.08 -11.48
N CYS A 8 53.67 9.00 -10.57
CA CYS A 8 52.71 9.64 -9.68
C CYS A 8 51.66 10.47 -10.42
N THR A 9 52.05 11.15 -11.50
CA THR A 9 51.14 11.99 -12.29
C THR A 9 50.12 11.14 -13.05
N VAL A 10 50.56 10.06 -13.70
CA VAL A 10 49.69 9.11 -14.41
C VAL A 10 48.69 8.43 -13.45
N ARG A 11 49.16 8.01 -12.26
CA ARG A 11 48.27 7.41 -11.24
C ARG A 11 47.20 8.39 -10.74
N ARG A 12 47.55 9.67 -10.57
CA ARG A 12 46.58 10.71 -10.15
C ARG A 12 45.53 10.97 -11.22
N ILE A 13 45.93 10.98 -12.50
CA ILE A 13 45.00 11.13 -13.63
C ILE A 13 44.02 9.94 -13.69
N HIS A 14 44.51 8.71 -13.56
CA HIS A 14 43.64 7.53 -13.53
C HIS A 14 42.63 7.56 -12.38
N LEU A 15 43.03 7.98 -11.18
CA LEU A 15 42.11 8.09 -10.05
C LEU A 15 41.01 9.13 -10.31
N VAL A 16 41.37 10.30 -10.86
CA VAL A 16 40.39 11.34 -11.21
C VAL A 16 39.40 10.84 -12.27
N LEU A 17 39.88 10.15 -13.30
CA LEU A 17 39.02 9.59 -14.35
C LEU A 17 38.05 8.54 -13.80
N ILE A 18 38.51 7.66 -12.90
CA ILE A 18 37.65 6.67 -12.23
C ILE A 18 36.58 7.37 -11.39
N SER A 19 36.94 8.40 -10.62
CA SER A 19 35.98 9.15 -9.82
C SER A 19 34.90 9.83 -10.67
N ILE A 20 35.28 10.43 -11.79
CA ILE A 20 34.32 11.04 -12.74
C ILE A 20 33.39 9.99 -13.32
N PHE A 21 33.92 8.82 -13.70
CA PHE A 21 33.12 7.73 -14.25
C PHE A 21 32.08 7.20 -13.25
N VAL A 22 32.49 6.97 -11.99
CA VAL A 22 31.58 6.53 -10.93
C VAL A 22 30.48 7.58 -10.67
N LEU A 23 30.85 8.86 -10.63
CA LEU A 23 29.88 9.94 -10.44
C LEU A 23 28.85 10.00 -11.59
N SER A 24 29.31 9.80 -12.83
CA SER A 24 28.43 9.76 -14.00
C SER A 24 27.42 8.62 -13.94
N ILE A 25 27.83 7.44 -13.46
CA ILE A 25 26.93 6.30 -13.26
C ILE A 25 25.89 6.65 -12.19
N ALA A 26 26.32 7.17 -11.04
CA ALA A 26 25.42 7.53 -9.95
C ALA A 26 24.35 8.56 -10.38
N VAL A 27 24.76 9.62 -11.08
CA VAL A 27 23.85 10.64 -11.61
C VAL A 27 22.86 10.05 -12.62
N SER A 28 23.34 9.17 -13.51
CA SER A 28 22.49 8.50 -14.49
C SER A 28 21.46 7.59 -13.83
N SER A 29 21.85 6.84 -12.80
CA SER A 29 20.94 5.99 -12.02
C SER A 29 19.84 6.80 -11.33
N VAL A 30 20.20 7.92 -10.70
CA VAL A 30 19.22 8.82 -10.07
C VAL A 30 18.25 9.39 -11.10
N ARG A 31 18.75 9.84 -12.25
CA ARG A 31 17.93 10.37 -13.34
C ARG A 31 16.95 9.32 -13.86
N LEU A 32 17.40 8.09 -14.10
CA LEU A 32 16.54 7.01 -14.57
C LEU A 32 15.47 6.65 -13.55
N ASN A 33 15.82 6.62 -12.25
CA ASN A 33 14.87 6.38 -11.17
C ASN A 33 13.78 7.47 -11.12
N ILE A 34 14.17 8.74 -11.20
CA ILE A 34 13.23 9.88 -11.22
C ILE A 34 12.30 9.79 -12.43
N LEU A 35 12.84 9.53 -13.63
CA LEU A 35 12.02 9.41 -14.85
C LEU A 35 11.05 8.24 -14.77
N TYR A 36 11.50 7.10 -14.23
CA TYR A 36 10.64 5.95 -13.98
C TYR A 36 9.49 6.30 -13.03
N PHE A 37 9.78 7.01 -11.93
CA PHE A 37 8.77 7.43 -10.97
C PHE A 37 7.76 8.41 -11.57
N ILE A 38 8.22 9.41 -12.32
CA ILE A 38 7.34 10.34 -13.05
C ILE A 38 6.47 9.57 -14.05
N ASN A 39 7.02 8.60 -14.76
CA ASN A 39 6.29 7.76 -15.70
C ASN A 39 5.18 6.97 -15.01
N ILE A 40 5.46 6.38 -13.84
CA ILE A 40 4.46 5.67 -13.03
C ILE A 40 3.31 6.62 -12.65
N ILE A 41 3.61 7.82 -12.16
CA ILE A 41 2.59 8.79 -11.76
C ILE A 41 1.76 9.22 -12.97
N LYS A 42 2.40 9.48 -14.11
CA LYS A 42 1.71 9.93 -15.33
C LYS A 42 0.78 8.86 -15.90
N HIS A 43 1.18 7.59 -15.86
CA HIS A 43 0.38 6.48 -16.37
C HIS A 43 -0.64 5.92 -15.36
N ASN A 44 -0.48 6.22 -14.08
CA ASN A 44 -1.44 5.86 -13.03
C ASN A 44 -1.99 7.14 -12.35
N PRO A 45 -2.83 7.93 -13.03
CA PRO A 45 -3.43 9.16 -12.46
C PRO A 45 -4.36 8.86 -11.26
N SER A 46 -4.70 7.60 -11.03
CA SER A 46 -5.36 7.10 -9.82
C SER A 46 -4.50 7.20 -8.55
N ILE A 47 -3.23 7.62 -8.64
CA ILE A 47 -2.47 8.11 -7.48
C ILE A 47 -2.87 9.57 -7.16
N SER A 48 -4.16 9.90 -7.26
CA SER A 48 -4.72 11.12 -6.67
C SER A 48 -5.03 10.85 -5.20
N GLY A 49 -4.02 10.39 -4.45
CA GLY A 49 -4.20 9.76 -3.14
C GLY A 49 -4.93 10.63 -2.10
N LYS A 50 -4.99 11.95 -2.29
CA LYS A 50 -5.72 12.85 -1.40
C LYS A 50 -7.25 12.66 -1.46
N GLN A 51 -7.81 12.40 -2.65
CA GLN A 51 -9.26 12.23 -2.78
C GLN A 51 -9.70 10.85 -2.28
N ASP A 52 -8.88 9.83 -2.55
CA ASP A 52 -9.14 8.46 -2.09
C ASP A 52 -9.08 8.35 -0.57
N ILE A 53 -8.10 9.00 0.09
CA ILE A 53 -8.02 9.00 1.56
C ILE A 53 -9.27 9.64 2.18
N ILE A 54 -9.69 10.82 1.71
CA ILE A 54 -10.87 11.52 2.25
C ILE A 54 -12.14 10.68 2.04
N PHE A 55 -12.26 10.05 0.87
CA PHE A 55 -13.37 9.14 0.59
C PHE A 55 -13.40 7.99 1.59
N PHE A 56 -12.27 7.29 1.78
CA PHE A 56 -12.17 6.15 2.71
C PHE A 56 -12.44 6.57 4.16
N GLU A 57 -11.87 7.68 4.65
CA GLU A 57 -12.13 8.18 6.01
C GLU A 57 -13.62 8.41 6.26
N LYS A 58 -14.31 9.07 5.31
CA LYS A 58 -15.74 9.32 5.41
C LYS A 58 -16.54 8.01 5.32
N HIS A 59 -16.14 7.12 4.43
CA HIS A 59 -16.81 5.86 4.17
C HIS A 59 -16.76 4.90 5.37
N PHE A 60 -15.65 4.89 6.09
CA PHE A 60 -15.42 4.02 7.25
C PHE A 60 -15.74 4.68 8.61
N SER A 61 -16.08 5.97 8.64
CA SER A 61 -16.49 6.69 9.85
C SER A 61 -17.60 5.99 10.67
N PRO A 62 -18.65 5.40 10.06
CA PRO A 62 -19.67 4.66 10.81
C PRO A 62 -19.12 3.42 11.53
N VAL A 63 -18.12 2.76 10.93
CA VAL A 63 -17.49 1.56 11.51
C VAL A 63 -16.64 1.92 12.71
N LYS A 64 -15.86 3.00 12.60
CA LYS A 64 -15.00 3.53 13.67
C LYS A 64 -15.79 3.87 14.93
N SER A 65 -17.02 4.35 14.76
CA SER A 65 -17.92 4.69 15.87
C SER A 65 -18.60 3.46 16.49
N PHE A 66 -18.64 2.34 15.77
CA PHE A 66 -19.33 1.12 16.19
C PHE A 66 -18.41 0.15 16.96
N LEU A 67 -17.13 0.11 16.63
CA LEU A 67 -16.17 -0.79 17.26
C LEU A 67 -15.33 -0.08 18.34
N PRO A 68 -14.98 -0.78 19.44
CA PRO A 68 -14.11 -0.21 20.47
C PRO A 68 -12.71 0.10 19.90
N PRO A 69 -12.09 1.23 20.27
CA PRO A 69 -10.70 1.52 19.92
C PRO A 69 -9.75 0.37 20.30
N GLY A 70 -8.76 0.08 19.45
CA GLY A 70 -7.78 -1.00 19.69
C GLY A 70 -8.29 -2.42 19.42
N SER A 71 -9.55 -2.59 19.01
CA SER A 71 -10.06 -3.90 18.59
C SER A 71 -9.31 -4.42 17.37
N VAL A 72 -9.07 -5.74 17.35
CA VAL A 72 -8.47 -6.43 16.20
C VAL A 72 -9.59 -7.02 15.35
N VAL A 73 -9.61 -6.66 14.06
CA VAL A 73 -10.62 -7.12 13.10
C VAL A 73 -9.95 -7.65 11.84
N GLY A 74 -10.56 -8.68 11.26
CA GLY A 74 -10.18 -9.17 9.94
C GLY A 74 -10.63 -8.24 8.82
N TYR A 75 -10.09 -8.43 7.63
CA TYR A 75 -10.51 -7.71 6.42
C TYR A 75 -10.87 -8.68 5.31
N ILE A 76 -11.93 -8.39 4.57
CA ILE A 76 -12.35 -9.15 3.39
C ILE A 76 -12.83 -8.18 2.30
N SER A 77 -12.51 -8.49 1.05
CA SER A 77 -12.99 -7.73 -0.11
C SER A 77 -13.19 -8.66 -1.31
N ASP A 78 -13.95 -8.19 -2.30
CA ASP A 78 -14.14 -8.89 -3.58
C ASP A 78 -13.04 -8.61 -4.62
N SER A 79 -12.12 -7.69 -4.32
CA SER A 79 -10.95 -7.46 -5.18
C SER A 79 -9.92 -8.57 -4.96
N TYR A 80 -9.81 -9.49 -5.92
CA TYR A 80 -8.77 -10.53 -5.95
C TYR A 80 -7.38 -10.02 -6.36
N LYS A 81 -7.25 -8.74 -6.74
CA LYS A 81 -5.98 -8.20 -7.25
C LYS A 81 -5.02 -7.90 -6.10
N SER A 82 -3.76 -8.30 -6.31
CA SER A 82 -2.58 -8.15 -5.46
C SER A 82 -2.23 -6.71 -5.04
N ASP A 83 -2.94 -5.72 -5.56
CA ASP A 83 -2.83 -4.33 -5.14
C ASP A 83 -3.71 -4.13 -3.90
N ASN A 84 -3.15 -4.49 -2.74
CA ASN A 84 -3.73 -4.32 -1.39
C ASN A 84 -3.98 -2.84 -0.99
N MET A 85 -4.12 -1.93 -1.96
CA MET A 85 -4.36 -0.51 -1.71
C MET A 85 -5.62 -0.29 -0.86
N ASP A 86 -6.72 -0.98 -1.19
CA ASP A 86 -7.96 -0.90 -0.42
C ASP A 86 -7.75 -1.38 1.03
N TYR A 87 -6.93 -2.41 1.25
CA TYR A 87 -6.56 -2.87 2.59
C TYR A 87 -5.81 -1.79 3.36
N PHE A 88 -4.78 -1.19 2.76
CA PHE A 88 -3.98 -0.15 3.42
C PHE A 88 -4.77 1.14 3.66
N LEU A 89 -5.61 1.56 2.71
CA LEU A 89 -6.50 2.71 2.88
C LEU A 89 -7.55 2.45 3.98
N THR A 90 -8.08 1.22 4.06
CA THR A 90 -8.98 0.84 5.15
C THR A 90 -8.27 0.87 6.49
N GLN A 91 -7.03 0.37 6.56
CA GLN A 91 -6.21 0.41 7.78
C GLN A 91 -5.93 1.84 8.24
N PHE A 92 -5.65 2.74 7.29
CA PHE A 92 -5.47 4.15 7.58
C PHE A 92 -6.77 4.79 8.10
N ALA A 93 -7.89 4.59 7.40
CA ALA A 93 -9.18 5.19 7.73
C ALA A 93 -9.73 4.73 9.09
N LEU A 94 -9.46 3.49 9.49
CA LEU A 94 -9.99 2.89 10.71
C LEU A 94 -9.12 3.06 11.96
N ASN A 95 -7.92 3.65 11.86
CA ASN A 95 -7.07 3.94 13.00
C ASN A 95 -7.86 4.65 14.14
N PRO A 96 -7.89 4.17 15.40
CA PRO A 96 -6.99 3.19 16.04
C PRO A 96 -7.44 1.72 16.07
N LEU A 97 -8.35 1.30 15.20
CA LEU A 97 -8.65 -0.13 15.03
C LEU A 97 -7.48 -0.84 14.34
N ILE A 98 -7.23 -2.08 14.73
CA ILE A 98 -6.16 -2.91 14.19
C ILE A 98 -6.76 -3.85 13.16
N ILE A 99 -6.37 -3.66 11.89
CA ILE A 99 -6.75 -4.58 10.83
C ILE A 99 -5.71 -5.70 10.70
N SER A 100 -6.20 -6.93 10.69
CA SER A 100 -5.39 -8.15 10.63
C SER A 100 -5.75 -8.97 9.40
N ASN A 101 -4.77 -9.32 8.58
CA ASN A 101 -4.95 -10.24 7.44
C ASN A 101 -4.92 -11.73 7.87
N LYS A 102 -5.06 -12.04 9.17
CA LYS A 102 -5.07 -13.42 9.67
C LYS A 102 -6.48 -14.02 9.56
N SER A 103 -6.55 -15.33 9.32
CA SER A 103 -7.80 -16.08 9.17
C SER A 103 -8.52 -16.41 10.50
N ASN A 104 -7.89 -16.16 11.65
CA ASN A 104 -8.37 -16.52 12.99
C ASN A 104 -9.13 -15.39 13.71
N ASN A 105 -9.45 -14.28 13.03
CA ASN A 105 -10.29 -13.26 13.64
C ASN A 105 -11.74 -13.78 13.74
N GLU A 106 -12.48 -13.36 14.76
CA GLU A 106 -13.92 -13.67 14.87
C GLU A 106 -14.77 -12.67 14.09
N ILE A 107 -14.33 -11.41 14.07
CA ILE A 107 -14.99 -10.27 13.46
C ILE A 107 -14.18 -9.80 12.25
N PHE A 108 -14.87 -9.50 11.14
CA PHE A 108 -14.26 -9.02 9.90
C PHE A 108 -14.98 -7.77 9.40
N ILE A 109 -14.22 -6.89 8.77
CA ILE A 109 -14.75 -5.77 8.00
C ILE A 109 -14.68 -6.15 6.53
N GLY A 110 -15.85 -6.16 5.91
CA GLY A 110 -16.01 -6.32 4.48
C GLY A 110 -15.98 -4.98 3.76
N ASN A 111 -15.22 -4.91 2.68
CA ASN A 111 -15.24 -3.80 1.72
C ASN A 111 -15.49 -4.37 0.33
N PHE A 112 -16.73 -4.26 -0.14
CA PHE A 112 -17.18 -4.91 -1.36
C PHE A 112 -17.64 -3.89 -2.40
N ARG A 113 -17.18 -4.05 -3.64
CA ARG A 113 -17.64 -3.24 -4.78
C ARG A 113 -18.85 -3.88 -5.49
N SER A 114 -18.98 -5.19 -5.38
CA SER A 114 -20.05 -6.01 -5.97
C SER A 114 -21.35 -5.84 -5.21
N VAL A 115 -22.44 -5.62 -5.94
CA VAL A 115 -23.82 -5.62 -5.40
C VAL A 115 -24.24 -6.97 -4.81
N ASN A 116 -23.53 -8.06 -5.11
CA ASN A 116 -23.86 -9.41 -4.64
C ASN A 116 -23.04 -9.86 -3.40
N TYR A 117 -22.46 -8.91 -2.66
CA TYR A 117 -21.59 -9.21 -1.51
C TYR A 117 -22.28 -10.08 -0.45
N ARG A 118 -23.60 -9.98 -0.29
CA ARG A 118 -24.36 -10.77 0.71
C ARG A 118 -24.25 -12.27 0.44
N ASN A 119 -24.44 -12.68 -0.81
CA ASN A 119 -24.31 -14.09 -1.19
C ASN A 119 -22.85 -14.56 -1.08
N ILE A 120 -21.90 -13.70 -1.43
CA ILE A 120 -20.47 -13.99 -1.24
C ILE A 120 -20.18 -14.25 0.24
N CYS A 121 -20.65 -13.42 1.15
CA CYS A 121 -20.43 -13.59 2.59
C CYS A 121 -21.07 -14.88 3.12
N LEU A 122 -22.34 -15.11 2.79
CA LEU A 122 -23.08 -16.29 3.25
C LEU A 122 -22.45 -17.59 2.76
N ASN A 123 -22.06 -17.66 1.48
CA ASN A 123 -21.43 -18.84 0.89
C ASN A 123 -20.03 -19.12 1.45
N ASN A 124 -19.35 -18.09 1.97
CA ASN A 124 -18.05 -18.22 2.62
C ASN A 124 -18.14 -18.42 4.15
N GLY A 125 -19.34 -18.72 4.68
CA GLY A 125 -19.53 -19.02 6.10
C GLY A 125 -19.49 -17.77 7.00
N PHE A 126 -19.77 -16.59 6.45
CA PHE A 126 -19.91 -15.37 7.23
C PHE A 126 -21.38 -15.04 7.51
N GLU A 127 -21.61 -14.45 8.67
CA GLU A 127 -22.86 -13.82 9.06
C GLU A 127 -22.67 -12.29 9.03
N ILE A 128 -23.65 -11.57 8.48
CA ILE A 128 -23.63 -10.11 8.46
C ILE A 128 -24.17 -9.60 9.80
N ILE A 129 -23.29 -9.02 10.62
CA ILE A 129 -23.69 -8.36 11.88
C ILE A 129 -24.36 -7.02 11.57
N LYS A 130 -23.76 -6.25 10.67
CA LYS A 130 -24.23 -4.89 10.35
C LYS A 130 -23.81 -4.49 8.95
N ASP A 131 -24.73 -3.86 8.23
CA ASP A 131 -24.48 -3.23 6.94
C ASP A 131 -24.39 -1.71 7.16
N PHE A 132 -23.24 -1.12 6.83
CA PHE A 132 -23.03 0.32 6.94
C PHE A 132 -23.34 1.06 5.64
N GLY A 133 -23.73 0.33 4.60
CA GLY A 133 -24.00 0.86 3.27
C GLY A 133 -22.73 1.02 2.42
N GLY A 134 -22.94 1.25 1.13
CA GLY A 134 -21.88 1.53 0.16
C GLY A 134 -20.82 0.43 -0.01
N GLY A 135 -21.13 -0.81 0.42
CA GLY A 135 -20.21 -1.94 0.32
C GLY A 135 -19.44 -2.26 1.59
N VAL A 136 -19.59 -1.45 2.65
CA VAL A 136 -18.93 -1.66 3.95
C VAL A 136 -19.83 -2.41 4.91
N ILE A 137 -19.36 -3.57 5.38
CA ILE A 137 -20.16 -4.44 6.24
C ILE A 137 -19.31 -5.01 7.38
N LEU A 138 -19.95 -5.21 8.54
CA LEU A 138 -19.38 -5.97 9.65
C LEU A 138 -19.86 -7.40 9.57
N LEU A 139 -18.91 -8.32 9.65
CA LEU A 139 -19.12 -9.75 9.51
C LEU A 139 -18.63 -10.49 10.75
N ARG A 140 -19.28 -11.61 11.04
CA ARG A 140 -18.80 -12.63 11.97
C ARG A 140 -18.58 -13.92 11.21
N LYS A 141 -17.47 -14.60 11.46
CA LYS A 141 -17.29 -15.96 10.95
C LYS A 141 -18.20 -16.89 11.74
N LYS A 142 -19.04 -17.68 11.05
CA LYS A 142 -19.83 -18.71 11.73
C LYS A 142 -18.86 -19.74 12.31
N SER A 143 -18.95 -20.00 13.61
CA SER A 143 -18.29 -21.16 14.19
C SER A 143 -18.86 -22.40 13.49
N GLN A 144 -17.98 -23.18 12.86
CA GLN A 144 -18.32 -24.51 12.35
C GLN A 144 -18.68 -25.44 13.52
#